data_AF-A0A838QW81-F1
#
_entry.id   AF-A0A838QW81-F1
#
_cell.length_a   1.000
_cell.length_b   1.000
_cell.length_c   1.000
_cell.angle_alpha   90.00
_cell.angle_beta   90.00
_cell.angle_gamma   90.00
#
_symmetry.space_group_name_H-M   'P 1'
#
loop_
_entity.id
_entity.type
_entity.pdbx_description
1 polymer ?
#
loop_
_entity_poly.entity_id
_entity_poly.type
_entity_poly.pdbx_seq_one_letter_code
_entity_poly.pdbx_strand_id
1 'polypeptide(L)'
;MPRRRFRLRTLLIVTAAIVLTAGAMRWWYDSQLAEFARQKRVVAELGKSHVTVAWEFLGPKRMEHSRLDRVFRRPTNVWFEYITDGELAKTAPRLAELTNLTTAYLLGSQIVPLAREVQAGETNGVIEALRAHPTLRTLVVDASIRGTPAEFDAPIYSRDDLALLEEVLPNLKIEWIEVN
;
A
#
# COMPACT_ATOMS: atom_id res chain seq x y z
N MET A 1 -3.18 65.84 -3.77
CA MET A 1 -2.77 64.51 -3.26
C MET A 1 -4.02 63.70 -2.90
N PRO A 2 -4.40 62.67 -3.68
CA PRO A 2 -5.59 61.87 -3.36
C PRO A 2 -5.26 60.89 -2.24
N ARG A 3 -5.86 61.11 -1.05
CA ARG A 3 -5.74 60.22 0.11
C ARG A 3 -6.42 58.89 -0.20
N ARG A 4 -5.66 57.80 -0.12
CA ARG A 4 -6.10 56.40 -0.21
C ARG A 4 -7.25 56.15 0.78
N ARG A 5 -8.51 56.21 0.32
CA ARG A 5 -9.65 55.61 1.01
C ARG A 5 -9.58 54.10 0.77
N PHE A 6 -8.64 53.43 1.44
CA PHE A 6 -8.66 51.98 1.56
C PHE A 6 -9.96 51.64 2.31
N ARG A 7 -10.98 51.20 1.58
CA ARG A 7 -12.33 51.09 2.10
C ARG A 7 -12.34 49.99 3.18
N LEU A 8 -12.84 50.28 4.38
CA LEU A 8 -12.99 49.31 5.48
C LEU A 8 -13.58 47.96 5.01
N ARG A 9 -14.48 48.01 4.02
CA ARG A 9 -15.05 46.83 3.35
C ARG A 9 -14.00 45.94 2.68
N THR A 10 -13.02 46.51 2.00
CA THR A 10 -11.91 45.76 1.39
C THR A 10 -11.07 45.08 2.46
N LEU A 11 -10.79 45.77 3.58
CA LEU A 11 -10.09 45.15 4.70
C LEU A 11 -10.86 43.96 5.28
N LEU A 12 -12.16 44.14 5.55
CA LEU A 12 -13.02 43.07 6.07
C LEU A 12 -13.12 41.87 5.12
N ILE A 13 -13.23 42.11 3.81
CA ILE A 13 -13.27 41.05 2.80
C ILE A 13 -11.93 40.30 2.77
N VAL A 14 -10.81 41.01 2.78
CA VAL A 14 -9.47 40.39 2.80
C VAL A 14 -9.28 39.57 4.08
N THR A 15 -9.65 40.10 5.23
CA THR A 15 -9.57 39.36 6.50
C THR A 15 -10.45 38.11 6.48
N ALA A 16 -11.69 38.21 6.01
CA ALA A 16 -12.58 37.05 5.89
C ALA A 16 -11.99 35.98 4.96
N ALA A 17 -11.44 36.37 3.81
CA ALA A 17 -10.78 35.46 2.88
C ALA A 17 -9.56 34.77 3.52
N ILE A 18 -8.74 35.51 4.27
CA ILE A 18 -7.58 34.95 5.00
C ILE A 18 -8.05 33.90 6.02
N VAL A 19 -9.07 34.22 6.82
CA VAL A 19 -9.59 33.31 7.86
C VAL A 19 -10.16 32.03 7.24
N LEU A 20 -10.95 32.15 6.16
CA LEU A 20 -11.49 31.00 5.44
C LEU A 20 -10.38 30.13 4.84
N THR A 21 -9.37 30.75 4.23
CA THR A 21 -8.24 30.02 3.65
C THR A 21 -7.44 29.29 4.73
N ALA A 22 -7.16 29.94 5.86
CA ALA A 22 -6.47 29.33 6.99
C ALA A 22 -7.27 28.16 7.59
N GLY A 23 -8.59 28.31 7.71
CA GLY A 23 -9.50 27.26 8.18
C GLY A 23 -9.50 26.05 7.24
N ALA A 24 -9.59 26.27 5.93
CA ALA A 24 -9.55 25.21 4.92
C ALA A 24 -8.19 24.48 4.92
N MET A 25 -7.08 25.22 5.00
CA MET A 25 -5.74 24.63 5.09
C MET A 25 -5.58 23.77 6.35
N ARG A 26 -6.08 24.23 7.50
CA ARG A 26 -6.04 23.47 8.74
C ARG A 26 -6.86 22.19 8.65
N TRP A 27 -8.11 22.28 8.17
CA TRP A 27 -8.96 21.11 8.00
C TRP A 27 -8.34 20.07 7.06
N TRP A 28 -7.80 20.53 5.92
CA TRP A 28 -7.06 19.68 5.00
C TRP A 28 -5.86 19.01 5.70
N TYR A 29 -5.05 19.78 6.43
CA TYR A 29 -3.90 19.23 7.17
C TYR A 29 -4.32 18.17 8.19
N ASP A 30 -5.35 18.45 8.99
CA ASP A 30 -5.87 17.52 9.99
C ASP A 30 -6.38 16.22 9.35
N SER A 31 -7.04 16.30 8.19
CA SER A 31 -7.46 15.12 7.42
C SER A 31 -6.27 14.26 6.96
N GLN A 32 -5.21 14.89 6.44
CA GLN A 32 -4.01 14.20 5.97
C GLN A 32 -3.26 13.55 7.13
N LEU A 33 -3.21 14.23 8.27
CA LEU A 33 -2.60 13.71 9.48
C LEU A 33 -3.38 12.51 10.04
N ALA A 34 -4.72 12.57 10.05
CA ALA A 34 -5.57 11.48 10.48
C ALA A 34 -5.41 10.23 9.60
N GLU A 35 -5.32 10.42 8.28
CA GLU A 35 -5.03 9.34 7.33
C GLU A 35 -3.65 8.73 7.56
N PHE A 36 -2.62 9.55 7.67
CA PHE A 36 -1.27 9.08 7.98
C PHE A 36 -1.24 8.28 9.29
N ALA A 37 -1.91 8.76 10.34
CA ALA A 37 -1.99 8.07 11.62
C ALA A 37 -2.77 6.74 11.53
N ARG A 38 -3.81 6.65 10.69
CA ARG A 38 -4.53 5.39 10.41
C ARG A 38 -3.61 4.38 9.72
N GLN A 39 -3.00 4.76 8.60
CA GLN A 39 -2.10 3.87 7.86
C GLN A 39 -0.90 3.43 8.72
N LYS A 40 -0.35 4.33 9.53
CA LYS A 40 0.74 4.00 10.45
C LYS A 40 0.33 2.95 11.49
N ARG A 41 -0.90 3.00 12.00
CA ARG A 41 -1.43 1.96 12.91
C ARG A 41 -1.55 0.62 12.20
N VAL A 42 -2.12 0.61 10.99
CA VAL A 42 -2.20 -0.61 10.16
C VAL A 42 -0.81 -1.20 9.99
N VAL A 43 0.16 -0.41 9.50
CA VAL A 43 1.54 -0.87 9.31
C VAL A 43 2.18 -1.36 10.61
N ALA A 44 1.94 -0.72 11.76
CA ALA A 44 2.45 -1.20 13.03
C ALA A 44 1.84 -2.56 13.43
N GLU A 45 0.58 -2.81 13.07
CA GLU A 45 -0.08 -4.09 13.33
C GLU A 45 0.31 -5.16 12.30
N LEU A 46 0.66 -4.77 11.06
CA LEU A 46 1.26 -5.65 10.05
C LEU A 46 2.69 -6.03 10.42
N GLY A 47 3.46 -5.07 10.93
CA GLY A 47 4.90 -5.14 11.24
C GLY A 47 5.29 -6.06 12.40
N LYS A 48 4.57 -7.17 12.58
CA LYS A 48 5.15 -8.37 13.19
C LYS A 48 6.27 -8.86 12.28
N SER A 49 7.24 -9.60 12.83
CA SER A 49 8.62 -9.88 12.37
C SER A 49 8.90 -10.23 10.88
N HIS A 50 7.88 -10.27 10.04
CA HIS A 50 7.82 -10.84 8.70
C HIS A 50 7.13 -9.92 7.69
N VAL A 51 6.81 -8.66 8.05
CA VAL A 51 6.25 -7.69 7.11
C VAL A 51 7.04 -6.39 7.12
N THR A 52 7.61 -6.05 5.96
CA THR A 52 8.33 -4.80 5.73
C THR A 52 7.47 -3.87 4.87
N VAL A 53 7.44 -2.57 5.18
CA VAL A 53 6.65 -1.58 4.44
C VAL A 53 7.51 -0.39 4.06
N ALA A 54 7.57 -0.08 2.76
CA ALA A 54 8.24 1.12 2.27
C ALA A 54 7.26 2.31 2.23
N TRP A 55 7.77 3.47 2.61
CA TRP A 55 7.03 4.72 2.66
C TRP A 55 7.62 5.72 1.67
N GLU A 56 6.81 6.16 0.73
CA GLU A 56 7.19 7.16 -0.26
C GLU A 56 6.58 8.52 0.06
N PHE A 57 7.30 9.59 -0.26
CA PHE A 57 6.82 10.96 -0.16
C PHE A 57 6.05 11.32 -1.44
N LEU A 58 4.75 11.57 -1.31
CA LEU A 58 3.86 11.91 -2.44
C LEU A 58 3.48 13.39 -2.48
N GLY A 59 4.19 14.23 -1.74
CA GLY A 59 3.91 15.65 -1.61
C GLY A 59 4.64 16.51 -2.64
N PRO A 60 4.46 17.85 -2.60
CA PRO A 60 5.26 18.77 -3.39
C PRO A 60 6.75 18.65 -3.02
N LYS A 61 7.66 18.49 -3.98
CA LYS A 61 9.11 18.33 -3.74
C LYS A 61 9.71 19.36 -2.77
N ARG A 62 9.24 20.61 -2.82
CA ARG A 62 9.67 21.69 -1.90
C ARG A 62 9.37 21.40 -0.41
N MET A 63 8.55 20.39 -0.10
CA MET A 63 8.14 20.00 1.24
C MET A 63 8.74 18.67 1.73
N GLU A 64 9.54 17.97 0.91
CA GLU A 64 10.09 16.64 1.19
C GLU A 64 10.99 16.59 2.43
N HIS A 65 11.59 17.72 2.80
CA HIS A 65 12.41 17.89 4.00
C HIS A 65 11.81 18.88 5.01
N SER A 66 10.54 19.25 4.81
CA SER A 66 9.83 20.13 5.74
C SER A 66 9.31 19.33 6.93
N ARG A 67 8.91 20.03 8.01
CA ARG A 67 8.20 19.41 9.15
C ARG A 67 6.87 18.76 8.75
N LEU A 68 6.36 19.07 7.55
CA LEU A 68 5.12 18.52 7.02
C LEU A 68 5.35 17.28 6.14
N ASP A 69 6.60 16.81 5.96
CA ASP A 69 6.88 15.68 5.07
C ASP A 69 6.07 14.43 5.44
N ARG A 70 5.91 14.19 6.74
CA ARG A 70 5.17 13.05 7.31
C ARG A 70 3.74 12.95 6.81
N VAL A 71 3.02 14.06 6.65
CA VAL A 71 1.61 14.02 6.20
C VAL A 71 1.48 13.67 4.72
N PHE A 72 2.58 13.65 3.98
CA PHE A 72 2.65 13.21 2.58
C PHE A 72 3.29 11.85 2.39
N ARG A 73 3.81 11.24 3.47
CA ARG A 73 4.35 9.89 3.39
C ARG A 73 3.21 8.89 3.32
N ARG A 74 3.29 7.94 2.39
CA ARG A 74 2.30 6.91 2.16
C ARG A 74 2.98 5.55 1.95
N PRO A 75 2.41 4.45 2.44
CA PRO A 75 2.93 3.12 2.17
C PRO A 75 2.58 2.75 0.73
N THR A 76 3.60 2.44 -0.07
CA THR A 76 3.47 2.12 -1.51
C THR A 76 3.82 0.69 -1.82
N ASN A 77 4.69 0.09 -0.99
CA ASN A 77 5.17 -1.27 -1.18
C ASN A 77 5.17 -2.04 0.15
N VAL A 78 4.76 -3.31 0.11
CA VAL A 78 4.77 -4.22 1.26
C VAL A 78 5.46 -5.52 0.88
N TRP A 79 6.37 -6.00 1.72
CA TRP A 79 7.05 -7.28 1.58
C TRP A 79 6.63 -8.22 2.70
N PHE A 80 6.27 -9.44 2.32
CA PHE A 80 5.90 -10.53 3.20
C PHE A 80 7.03 -11.55 3.24
N GLU A 81 7.86 -11.47 4.27
CA GLU A 81 9.07 -12.28 4.44
C GLU A 81 8.80 -13.40 5.45
N TYR A 82 8.58 -14.64 5.00
CA TYR A 82 8.34 -15.80 5.87
C TYR A 82 7.12 -15.68 6.80
N ILE A 83 6.11 -14.91 6.40
CA ILE A 83 4.81 -14.89 7.09
C ILE A 83 4.11 -16.26 6.95
N THR A 84 3.48 -16.73 8.02
CA THR A 84 2.69 -17.99 7.98
C THR A 84 1.36 -17.78 7.26
N ASP A 85 0.75 -18.85 6.75
CA ASP A 85 -0.55 -18.79 6.04
C ASP A 85 -1.64 -18.12 6.91
N GLY A 86 -1.69 -18.46 8.19
CA GLY A 86 -2.65 -17.89 9.14
C GLY A 86 -2.41 -16.41 9.44
N GLU A 87 -1.17 -15.94 9.38
CA GLU A 87 -0.83 -14.52 9.52
C GLU A 87 -1.11 -13.74 8.22
N LEU A 88 -0.85 -14.36 7.06
CA LEU A 88 -1.18 -13.79 5.76
C LEU A 88 -2.70 -13.61 5.62
N ALA A 89 -3.50 -14.63 6.00
CA ALA A 89 -4.96 -14.56 6.00
C ALA A 89 -5.51 -13.44 6.91
N LYS A 90 -4.86 -13.17 8.04
CA LYS A 90 -5.23 -12.05 8.93
C LYS A 90 -4.80 -10.68 8.38
N THR A 91 -3.70 -10.65 7.63
CA THR A 91 -3.11 -9.41 7.13
C THR A 91 -3.73 -8.95 5.83
N ALA A 92 -4.03 -9.86 4.91
CA ALA A 92 -4.49 -9.54 3.57
C ALA A 92 -5.73 -8.62 3.54
N PRO A 93 -6.80 -8.85 4.34
CA PRO A 93 -7.97 -7.96 4.36
C PRO A 93 -7.64 -6.52 4.77
N ARG A 94 -6.58 -6.35 5.57
CA ARG A 94 -6.15 -5.05 6.10
C ARG A 94 -5.31 -4.24 5.12
N LEU A 95 -4.77 -4.90 4.09
CA LEU A 95 -4.03 -4.19 3.05
C LEU A 95 -4.90 -3.12 2.40
N ALA A 96 -6.20 -3.35 2.24
CA ALA A 96 -7.14 -2.38 1.68
C ALA A 96 -7.18 -1.03 2.45
N GLU A 97 -6.75 -0.99 3.72
CA GLU A 97 -6.63 0.25 4.48
C GLU A 97 -5.40 1.10 4.07
N LEU A 98 -4.45 0.49 3.36
CA LEU A 98 -3.27 1.12 2.76
C LEU A 98 -3.62 1.65 1.37
N THR A 99 -4.33 2.77 1.33
CA THR A 99 -4.94 3.37 0.12
C THR A 99 -3.97 3.80 -0.98
N ASN A 100 -2.66 3.66 -0.78
CA ASN A 100 -1.62 4.03 -1.73
C ASN A 100 -0.69 2.86 -2.04
N LEU A 101 -1.01 1.66 -1.55
CA LEU A 101 -0.26 0.44 -1.83
C LEU A 101 -0.42 0.09 -3.29
N THR A 102 0.68 0.07 -4.03
CA THR A 102 0.74 -0.26 -5.46
C THR A 102 1.35 -1.63 -5.71
N THR A 103 2.23 -2.06 -4.82
CA THR A 103 3.00 -3.31 -4.97
C THR A 103 2.97 -4.12 -3.69
N ALA A 104 2.76 -5.42 -3.82
CA ALA A 104 2.96 -6.40 -2.76
C ALA A 104 3.97 -7.45 -3.21
N TYR A 105 4.85 -7.88 -2.32
CA TYR A 105 5.85 -8.90 -2.55
C TYR A 105 5.56 -10.11 -1.68
N LEU A 106 5.35 -11.26 -2.30
CA LEU A 106 5.07 -12.54 -1.64
C LEU A 106 6.04 -13.61 -2.15
N LEU A 107 6.21 -14.67 -1.35
CA LEU A 107 6.85 -15.89 -1.81
C LEU A 107 5.85 -16.74 -2.61
N GLY A 108 6.34 -17.49 -3.60
CA GLY A 108 5.53 -18.45 -4.35
C GLY A 108 4.83 -19.45 -3.43
N SER A 109 5.51 -19.85 -2.34
CA SER A 109 4.98 -20.74 -1.30
C SER A 109 3.80 -20.19 -0.53
N GLN A 110 3.61 -18.88 -0.51
CA GLN A 110 2.52 -18.25 0.21
C GLN A 110 1.27 -18.07 -0.65
N ILE A 111 1.42 -17.94 -1.98
CA ILE A 111 0.33 -17.51 -2.86
C ILE A 111 -0.14 -18.60 -3.84
N VAL A 112 0.77 -19.45 -4.33
CA VAL A 112 0.44 -20.49 -5.31
C VAL A 112 -0.54 -21.53 -4.74
N PRO A 113 -0.37 -22.06 -3.51
CA PRO A 113 -1.35 -22.99 -2.95
C PRO A 113 -2.76 -22.38 -2.87
N LEU A 114 -2.85 -21.11 -2.47
CA LEU A 114 -4.13 -20.39 -2.36
C LEU A 114 -4.78 -20.17 -3.73
N ALA A 115 -3.98 -19.98 -4.78
CA ALA A 115 -4.49 -19.89 -6.15
C ALA A 115 -5.05 -21.24 -6.64
N ARG A 116 -4.40 -22.36 -6.27
CA ARG A 116 -4.87 -23.72 -6.61
C ARG A 116 -6.19 -24.04 -5.91
N GLU A 117 -6.36 -23.65 -4.65
CA GLU A 117 -7.65 -23.74 -3.94
C GLU A 117 -8.76 -23.01 -4.71
N VAL A 118 -8.49 -21.78 -5.17
CA VAL A 118 -9.46 -21.00 -5.94
C VAL A 118 -9.77 -21.63 -7.29
N GLN A 119 -8.77 -22.20 -7.98
CA GLN A 119 -9.00 -22.94 -9.22
C GLN A 119 -9.85 -24.21 -9.00
N ALA A 120 -9.72 -24.86 -7.84
CA ALA A 120 -10.56 -25.99 -7.45
C ALA A 120 -12.01 -25.58 -7.08
N GLY A 121 -12.32 -24.29 -7.09
CA GLY A 121 -13.64 -23.74 -6.81
C GLY A 121 -13.84 -23.30 -5.36
N GLU A 122 -12.79 -23.28 -4.54
CA GLU A 122 -12.85 -22.78 -3.18
C GLU A 122 -12.76 -21.24 -3.12
N THR A 123 -13.29 -20.65 -2.06
CA THR A 123 -13.13 -19.21 -1.80
C THR A 123 -11.93 -18.99 -0.88
N ASN A 124 -11.00 -18.13 -1.27
CA ASN A 124 -9.84 -17.79 -0.46
C ASN A 124 -9.79 -16.28 -0.16
N GLY A 125 -9.91 -15.92 1.13
CA GLY A 125 -9.97 -14.52 1.56
C GLY A 125 -8.71 -13.70 1.26
N VAL A 126 -7.54 -14.32 1.11
CA VAL A 126 -6.31 -13.62 0.70
C VAL A 126 -6.41 -13.23 -0.76
N ILE A 127 -6.75 -14.18 -1.64
CA ILE A 127 -6.96 -13.92 -3.07
C ILE A 127 -8.03 -12.84 -3.28
N GLU A 128 -9.15 -12.95 -2.58
CA GLU A 128 -10.23 -11.98 -2.65
C GLU A 128 -9.79 -10.58 -2.19
N ALA A 129 -9.05 -10.50 -1.08
CA ALA A 129 -8.53 -9.23 -0.59
C ALA A 129 -7.54 -8.58 -1.56
N LEU A 130 -6.64 -9.36 -2.17
CA LEU A 130 -5.70 -8.88 -3.19
C LEU A 130 -6.46 -8.41 -4.45
N ARG A 131 -7.45 -9.18 -4.90
CA ARG A 131 -8.28 -8.85 -6.06
C ARG A 131 -9.12 -7.59 -5.82
N ALA A 132 -9.67 -7.42 -4.63
CA ALA A 132 -10.52 -6.27 -4.27
C ALA A 132 -9.72 -5.02 -3.90
N HIS A 133 -8.39 -5.09 -3.81
CA HIS A 133 -7.59 -3.98 -3.32
C HIS A 133 -7.67 -2.75 -4.28
N PRO A 134 -8.00 -1.55 -3.77
CA PRO A 134 -8.35 -0.41 -4.62
C PRO A 134 -7.18 0.08 -5.49
N THR A 135 -5.96 0.08 -4.95
CA THR A 135 -4.78 0.65 -5.60
C THR A 135 -3.66 -0.33 -5.91
N LEU A 136 -3.81 -1.61 -5.55
CA LEU A 136 -2.78 -2.61 -5.80
C LEU A 136 -2.79 -2.90 -7.30
N ARG A 137 -1.61 -2.89 -7.92
CA ARG A 137 -1.47 -3.08 -9.36
C ARG A 137 -0.46 -4.17 -9.70
N THR A 138 0.55 -4.34 -8.84
CA THR A 138 1.62 -5.30 -9.07
C THR A 138 1.70 -6.27 -7.90
N LEU A 139 1.74 -7.55 -8.22
CA LEU A 139 2.13 -8.60 -7.28
C LEU A 139 3.47 -9.16 -7.73
N VAL A 140 4.50 -8.93 -6.94
CA VAL A 140 5.81 -9.54 -7.18
C VAL A 140 5.85 -10.86 -6.43
N VAL A 141 6.10 -11.95 -7.15
CA VAL A 141 6.18 -13.29 -6.59
C VAL A 141 7.60 -13.79 -6.70
N ASP A 142 8.24 -13.96 -5.54
CA ASP A 142 9.53 -14.63 -5.46
C ASP A 142 9.29 -16.15 -5.47
N ALA A 143 9.45 -16.74 -6.65
CA ALA A 143 9.37 -18.17 -6.87
C ALA A 143 10.71 -18.88 -6.61
N SER A 144 11.75 -18.13 -6.21
CA SER A 144 13.06 -18.70 -5.96
C SER A 144 13.10 -19.43 -4.62
N ILE A 145 13.73 -20.60 -4.65
CA ILE A 145 14.02 -21.40 -3.47
C ILE A 145 15.29 -20.81 -2.82
N ARG A 146 15.18 -19.65 -2.15
CA ARG A 146 16.34 -19.12 -1.42
C ARG A 146 16.64 -19.99 -0.21
N GLY A 147 17.72 -20.76 -0.28
CA GLY A 147 18.37 -21.37 0.87
C GLY A 147 17.88 -22.76 1.27
N THR A 148 17.10 -23.45 0.44
CA THR A 148 16.78 -24.85 0.71
C THR A 148 17.93 -25.74 0.23
N PRO A 149 18.55 -26.55 1.10
CA PRO A 149 19.49 -27.58 0.66
C PRO A 149 18.82 -28.46 -0.40
N ALA A 150 19.57 -28.86 -1.43
CA ALA A 150 19.09 -29.72 -2.53
C ALA A 150 18.46 -31.06 -2.09
N GLU A 151 18.52 -31.35 -0.79
CA GLU A 151 18.03 -32.53 -0.09
C GLU A 151 16.53 -32.44 0.26
N PHE A 152 15.93 -31.25 0.19
CA PHE A 152 14.49 -31.07 0.44
C PHE A 152 13.73 -30.95 -0.87
N ASP A 153 12.63 -31.70 -0.95
CA ASP A 153 11.65 -31.73 -2.04
C ASP A 153 10.84 -30.40 -2.05
N ALA A 154 11.55 -29.29 -2.28
CA ALA A 154 10.94 -27.98 -2.35
C ALA A 154 10.08 -27.92 -3.62
N PRO A 155 8.81 -27.49 -3.52
CA PRO A 155 7.94 -27.36 -4.68
C PRO A 155 8.59 -26.39 -5.68
N ILE A 156 8.95 -26.92 -6.84
CA ILE A 156 9.43 -26.12 -7.97
C ILE A 156 8.21 -25.40 -8.53
N TYR A 157 8.14 -24.09 -8.33
CA TYR A 157 7.11 -23.27 -8.95
C TYR A 157 7.44 -23.07 -10.42
N SER A 158 6.44 -23.28 -11.27
CA SER A 158 6.58 -23.33 -12.72
C SER A 158 5.89 -22.16 -13.40
N ARG A 159 6.06 -22.05 -14.72
CA ARG A 159 5.29 -21.10 -15.54
C ARG A 159 3.79 -21.41 -15.57
N ASP A 160 3.39 -22.65 -15.27
CA ASP A 160 1.98 -23.00 -15.10
C ASP A 160 1.40 -22.37 -13.82
N ASP A 161 2.20 -22.27 -12.75
CA ASP A 161 1.79 -21.58 -11.52
C ASP A 161 1.66 -20.06 -11.72
N LEU A 162 2.52 -19.48 -12.55
CA LEU A 162 2.38 -18.08 -12.98
C LEU A 162 1.06 -17.88 -13.74
N ALA A 163 0.79 -18.73 -14.74
CA ALA A 163 -0.44 -18.63 -15.53
C ALA A 163 -1.70 -18.77 -14.65
N LEU A 164 -1.65 -19.68 -13.67
CA LEU A 164 -2.70 -19.83 -12.66
C LEU A 164 -2.90 -18.54 -11.85
N LEU A 165 -1.82 -17.89 -11.39
CA LEU A 165 -1.94 -16.64 -10.65
C LEU A 165 -2.51 -15.52 -11.52
N GLU A 166 -2.11 -15.43 -12.78
CA GLU A 166 -2.66 -14.45 -13.73
C GLU A 166 -4.16 -14.67 -13.97
N GLU A 167 -4.60 -15.94 -14.03
CA GLU A 167 -6.03 -16.29 -14.13
C GLU A 167 -6.80 -15.88 -12.86
N VAL A 168 -6.26 -16.19 -11.69
CA VAL A 168 -6.94 -15.97 -10.39
C VAL A 168 -6.88 -14.51 -9.95
N LEU A 169 -5.87 -13.74 -10.39
CA LEU A 169 -5.67 -12.32 -10.05
C LEU A 169 -5.63 -11.45 -11.32
N PRO A 170 -6.71 -11.42 -12.11
CA PRO A 170 -6.69 -10.82 -13.46
C PRO A 170 -6.52 -9.30 -13.46
N ASN A 171 -6.68 -8.64 -12.31
CA ASN A 171 -6.51 -7.21 -12.14
C ASN A 171 -5.11 -6.79 -11.68
N LEU A 172 -4.22 -7.76 -11.45
CA LEU A 172 -2.85 -7.52 -11.01
C LEU A 172 -1.86 -7.93 -12.11
N LYS A 173 -0.85 -7.10 -12.33
CA LYS A 173 0.35 -7.50 -13.06
C LYS A 173 1.18 -8.40 -12.16
N ILE A 174 1.42 -9.64 -12.57
CA ILE A 174 2.28 -10.56 -11.83
C ILE A 174 3.72 -10.40 -12.33
N GLU A 175 4.63 -10.05 -11.42
CA GLU A 175 6.07 -10.02 -11.68
C GLU A 175 6.70 -11.25 -11.04
N TRP A 176 7.08 -12.21 -11.89
CA TRP A 176 7.63 -13.50 -11.48
C TRP A 176 9.15 -13.46 -11.39
N ILE A 177 9.70 -13.71 -10.19
CA ILE A 177 11.14 -13.80 -9.97
C ILE A 177 11.50 -15.27 -9.83
N GLU A 178 12.16 -15.80 -10.85
CA GLU A 178 12.76 -17.14 -10.86
C GLU A 178 14.28 -17.01 -10.82
N VAL A 179 14.95 -17.87 -10.03
CA VAL A 179 16.41 -18.02 -10.09
C VAL A 179 16.67 -19.17 -11.06
N ASN A 180 17.16 -18.84 -12.25
CA ASN A 180 17.66 -19.81 -13.23
C ASN A 180 19.01 -20.40 -12.80
#